data_AF-A0A2S2PN28-F1
#
_entry.id   AF-A0A2S2PN28-F1
#
_cell.length_a   1.000
_cell.length_b   1.000
_cell.length_c   1.000
_cell.angle_alpha   90.00
_cell.angle_beta   90.00
_cell.angle_gamma   90.00
#
_symmetry.space_group_name_H-M   'P 1'
#
loop_
_entity.id
_entity.type
_entity.pdbx_description
1 polymer ?
#
loop_
_entity_poly.entity_id
_entity_poly.type
_entity_poly.pdbx_seq_one_letter_code
_entity_poly.pdbx_strand_id
1 'polypeptide(L)'
;MAAHCFDPNNKASWYFGQMSRIEASDLLMGERECGTFLIRDSLSIQGDYVLCVREDSKVSHYIINKIQENNETKYRIGDQMFADLPSLLAFYKLHYLDTTPLLKPAVKPIEKVVAKYDFVGNDQDDLPFRKGDILTILVKDEEQWWTAKNIMGQMGSIPVPYVQKYDGNPPLPMKDNNQIPGSNNESTLRRSSLQKKLPALARVKQVRVPNAYDKTALKLEIGDIIKVTKTNINGQWEGELNGKTGHFPFTHVEFVDSEMNDCISDS
;
A
#
# COMPACT_ATOMS: atom_id res chain seq x y z
N MET A 1 36.20 -14.12 3.43
CA MET A 1 35.83 -13.99 2.01
C MET A 1 34.32 -13.79 1.97
N ALA A 2 33.84 -12.65 1.51
CA ALA A 2 32.40 -12.43 1.36
C ALA A 2 31.89 -13.27 0.19
N ALA A 3 30.91 -14.15 0.42
CA ALA A 3 30.29 -14.90 -0.66
C ALA A 3 29.39 -13.97 -1.46
N HIS A 4 29.55 -13.89 -2.79
CA HIS A 4 28.68 -13.14 -3.69
C HIS A 4 27.30 -13.82 -3.78
N CYS A 5 26.47 -13.60 -2.76
CA CYS A 5 25.33 -14.43 -2.39
C CYS A 5 24.04 -14.03 -3.14
N PHE A 6 24.12 -13.88 -4.46
CA PHE A 6 22.95 -13.60 -5.28
C PHE A 6 22.98 -14.33 -6.63
N ASP A 7 21.82 -14.74 -7.09
CA ASP A 7 21.63 -15.29 -8.43
C ASP A 7 21.28 -14.16 -9.42
N PRO A 8 22.12 -13.88 -10.45
CA PRO A 8 21.80 -12.91 -11.48
C PRO A 8 20.57 -13.26 -12.30
N ASN A 9 20.20 -14.54 -12.41
CA ASN A 9 19.05 -14.99 -13.20
C ASN A 9 17.71 -14.73 -12.49
N ASN A 10 17.71 -14.69 -11.16
CA ASN A 10 16.52 -14.37 -10.37
C ASN A 10 16.21 -12.87 -10.41
N LYS A 11 15.62 -12.41 -11.52
CA LYS A 11 15.19 -11.01 -11.72
C LYS A 11 14.35 -10.49 -10.55
N ALA A 12 13.50 -11.31 -9.94
CA ALA A 12 12.65 -10.89 -8.82
C ALA A 12 13.44 -10.47 -7.57
N SER A 13 14.68 -10.93 -7.38
CA SER A 13 15.53 -10.56 -6.25
C SER A 13 16.16 -9.17 -6.37
N TRP A 14 16.54 -8.75 -7.58
CA TRP A 14 17.32 -7.52 -7.79
C TRP A 14 16.62 -6.43 -8.60
N TYR A 15 15.53 -6.75 -9.29
CA TYR A 15 14.76 -5.79 -10.09
C TYR A 15 13.60 -5.20 -9.31
N PHE A 16 13.55 -3.88 -9.22
CA PHE A 16 12.58 -3.10 -8.45
C PHE A 16 11.53 -2.39 -9.33
N GLY A 17 11.64 -2.49 -10.67
CA GLY A 17 10.67 -1.88 -11.59
C GLY A 17 10.67 -0.35 -11.52
N GLN A 18 9.48 0.24 -11.57
CA GLN A 18 9.29 1.68 -11.43
C GLN A 18 9.61 2.12 -9.99
N MET A 19 10.80 2.69 -9.82
CA MET A 19 11.28 3.28 -8.57
C MET A 19 12.00 4.59 -8.89
N SER A 20 11.76 5.62 -8.10
CA SER A 20 12.41 6.92 -8.28
C SER A 20 13.88 6.88 -7.90
N ARG A 21 14.64 7.89 -8.36
CA ARG A 21 16.05 8.07 -7.95
C ARG A 21 16.18 8.30 -6.45
N ILE A 22 15.20 8.97 -5.83
CA ILE A 22 15.21 9.32 -4.41
C ILE A 22 14.97 8.06 -3.57
N GLU A 23 13.89 7.32 -3.82
CA GLU A 23 13.59 6.07 -3.10
C GLU A 23 14.72 5.05 -3.19
N ALA A 24 15.31 4.88 -4.38
CA ALA A 24 16.46 4.00 -4.58
C ALA A 24 17.70 4.45 -3.79
N SER A 25 17.90 5.77 -3.64
CA SER A 25 18.99 6.32 -2.83
C SER A 25 18.73 6.11 -1.36
N ASP A 26 17.54 6.44 -0.86
CA ASP A 26 17.18 6.33 0.56
C ASP A 26 17.22 4.87 1.04
N LEU A 27 16.71 3.93 0.23
CA LEU A 27 16.77 2.50 0.52
C LEU A 27 18.22 2.01 0.66
N LEU A 28 19.08 2.31 -0.33
CA LEU A 28 20.48 1.91 -0.33
C LEU A 28 21.32 2.68 0.71
N MET A 29 20.92 3.89 1.09
CA MET A 29 21.56 4.64 2.18
C MET A 29 21.28 4.02 3.56
N GLY A 30 20.13 3.38 3.74
CA GLY A 30 19.78 2.62 4.96
C GLY A 30 20.51 1.28 5.12
N GLU A 31 21.04 0.72 4.02
CA GLU A 31 21.83 -0.53 4.05
C GLU A 31 23.21 -0.30 4.68
N ARG A 32 23.64 -1.27 5.52
CA ARG A 32 24.93 -1.21 6.24
C ARG A 32 26.13 -1.72 5.44
N GLU A 33 25.88 -2.43 4.35
CA GLU A 33 26.92 -3.11 3.56
C GLU A 33 27.09 -2.41 2.21
N CYS A 34 28.30 -1.92 1.94
CA CYS A 34 28.68 -1.44 0.61
C CYS A 34 28.63 -2.59 -0.42
N GLY A 35 28.47 -2.28 -1.70
CA GLY A 35 28.23 -3.27 -2.76
C GLY A 35 26.80 -3.87 -2.75
N THR A 36 25.90 -3.35 -1.90
CA THR A 36 24.46 -3.63 -2.00
C THR A 36 23.87 -2.88 -3.19
N PHE A 37 23.04 -3.53 -4.03
CA PHE A 37 22.56 -2.91 -5.28
C PHE A 37 21.09 -3.23 -5.62
N LEU A 38 20.52 -2.45 -6.54
CA LEU A 38 19.25 -2.76 -7.18
C LEU A 38 19.22 -2.26 -8.63
N ILE A 39 18.38 -2.86 -9.47
CA ILE A 39 18.07 -2.33 -10.80
C ILE A 39 16.63 -1.83 -10.82
N ARG A 40 16.43 -0.59 -11.27
CA ARG A 40 15.12 0.04 -11.47
C ARG A 40 14.98 0.49 -12.93
N ASP A 41 13.76 0.82 -13.33
CA ASP A 41 13.49 1.40 -14.64
C ASP A 41 14.01 2.85 -14.72
N SER A 42 14.44 3.24 -15.92
CA SER A 42 14.82 4.63 -16.21
C SER A 42 13.57 5.48 -16.41
N LEU A 43 13.38 6.47 -15.53
CA LEU A 43 12.26 7.42 -15.64
C LEU A 43 12.48 8.48 -16.75
N SER A 44 13.70 8.61 -17.26
CA SER A 44 14.06 9.58 -18.30
C SER A 44 14.07 8.99 -19.72
N ILE A 45 14.27 7.68 -19.86
CA ILE A 45 14.34 7.00 -21.16
C ILE A 45 13.58 5.67 -21.05
N GLN A 46 12.47 5.55 -21.79
CA GLN A 46 11.62 4.36 -21.72
C GLN A 46 12.35 3.13 -22.29
N GLY A 47 12.43 2.06 -21.50
CA GLY A 47 13.08 0.80 -21.88
C GLY A 47 14.53 0.64 -21.42
N ASP A 48 15.14 1.72 -20.93
CA ASP A 48 16.44 1.68 -20.25
C ASP A 48 16.28 1.36 -18.76
N TYR A 49 17.38 0.92 -18.15
CA TYR A 49 17.45 0.58 -16.73
C TYR A 49 18.51 1.42 -16.02
N VAL A 50 18.43 1.50 -14.69
CA VAL A 50 19.44 2.14 -13.85
C VAL A 50 19.86 1.17 -12.76
N LEU A 51 21.14 0.79 -12.76
CA LEU A 51 21.79 0.06 -11.68
C LEU A 51 22.17 1.07 -10.59
N CYS A 52 21.58 0.93 -9.41
CA CYS A 52 21.86 1.73 -8.24
C CYS A 52 22.71 0.89 -7.28
N VAL A 53 23.86 1.39 -6.84
CA VAL A 53 24.81 0.66 -5.96
C VAL A 53 25.15 1.52 -4.76
N ARG A 54 25.13 0.91 -3.57
CA ARG A 54 25.65 1.53 -2.35
C ARG A 54 27.18 1.46 -2.35
N GLU A 55 27.81 2.58 -2.63
CA GLU A 55 29.23 2.82 -2.40
C GLU A 55 29.46 3.35 -0.97
N ASP A 56 30.69 3.55 -0.53
CA ASP A 56 31.01 3.84 0.88
C ASP A 56 30.19 5.01 1.47
N SER A 57 30.24 6.19 0.83
CA SER A 57 29.60 7.43 1.30
C SER A 57 28.42 7.90 0.44
N LYS A 58 28.07 7.17 -0.63
CA LYS A 58 27.09 7.60 -1.64
C LYS A 58 26.36 6.43 -2.27
N VAL A 59 25.26 6.73 -2.98
CA VAL A 59 24.64 5.80 -3.92
C VAL A 59 25.01 6.23 -5.33
N SER A 60 25.70 5.36 -6.06
CA SER A 60 26.03 5.56 -7.47
C SER A 60 24.89 5.04 -8.35
N HIS A 61 24.59 5.75 -9.43
CA HIS A 61 23.55 5.41 -10.39
C HIS A 61 24.14 5.26 -11.78
N TYR A 62 24.23 4.04 -12.28
CA TYR A 62 24.78 3.70 -13.59
C TYR A 62 23.65 3.44 -14.58
N ILE A 63 23.62 4.18 -15.68
CA ILE A 63 22.63 4.00 -16.74
C ILE A 63 22.99 2.74 -17.54
N ILE A 64 22.02 1.86 -17.70
CA ILE A 64 22.08 0.69 -18.57
C ILE A 64 21.16 0.94 -19.76
N ASN A 65 21.76 1.24 -20.90
CA ASN A 65 21.06 1.49 -22.15
C ASN A 65 20.67 0.16 -22.80
N LYS A 66 19.41 0.02 -23.22
CA LYS A 66 18.93 -1.15 -23.97
C LYS A 66 19.08 -0.91 -25.47
N ILE A 67 20.08 -1.54 -26.07
CA ILE A 67 20.38 -1.42 -27.50
C ILE A 67 19.72 -2.59 -28.23
N GLN A 68 18.97 -2.31 -29.30
CA GLN A 68 18.36 -3.32 -30.15
C GLN A 68 18.99 -3.27 -31.55
N GLU A 69 19.71 -4.32 -31.92
CA GLU A 69 20.53 -4.39 -33.13
C GLU A 69 20.37 -5.78 -33.76
N ASN A 70 20.09 -5.86 -35.07
CA ASN A 70 19.96 -7.12 -35.81
C ASN A 70 19.02 -8.15 -35.17
N ASN A 71 17.90 -7.69 -34.61
CA ASN A 71 16.92 -8.47 -33.82
C ASN A 71 17.42 -9.00 -32.45
N GLU A 72 18.67 -8.75 -32.07
CA GLU A 72 19.18 -9.02 -30.73
C GLU A 72 18.95 -7.81 -29.81
N THR A 73 18.72 -8.06 -28.51
CA THR A 73 18.78 -7.03 -27.46
C THR A 73 20.09 -7.17 -26.72
N LYS A 74 20.83 -6.07 -26.57
CA LYS A 74 22.08 -5.97 -25.82
C LYS A 74 21.97 -4.83 -24.79
N TYR A 75 22.80 -4.87 -23.76
CA TYR A 75 22.77 -3.92 -22.65
C TYR A 75 24.13 -3.24 -22.52
N ARG A 76 24.17 -1.90 -22.53
CA ARG A 76 25.40 -1.11 -22.41
C ARG A 76 25.42 -0.27 -21.13
N ILE A 77 26.48 -0.40 -20.35
CA ILE A 77 26.75 0.35 -19.12
C ILE A 77 28.16 0.95 -19.20
N GLY A 78 28.26 2.28 -19.17
CA GLY A 78 29.50 2.97 -19.53
C GLY A 78 29.98 2.53 -20.91
N ASP A 79 31.20 1.99 -20.98
CA ASP A 79 31.79 1.45 -22.23
C ASP A 79 31.75 -0.07 -22.34
N GLN A 80 31.11 -0.76 -21.38
CA GLN A 80 30.94 -2.21 -21.41
C GLN A 80 29.61 -2.60 -22.03
N MET A 81 29.60 -3.69 -22.79
CA MET A 81 28.44 -4.22 -23.49
C MET A 81 28.22 -5.70 -23.14
N PHE A 82 26.97 -6.06 -22.85
CA PHE A 82 26.56 -7.38 -22.38
C PHE A 82 25.38 -7.90 -23.19
N ALA A 83 25.28 -9.22 -23.36
CA ALA A 83 24.14 -9.86 -24.01
C ALA A 83 22.84 -9.69 -23.19
N ASP A 84 22.94 -9.79 -21.86
CA ASP A 84 21.80 -9.68 -20.95
C ASP A 84 22.17 -9.05 -19.59
N LEU A 85 21.16 -8.69 -18.80
CA LEU A 85 21.32 -8.14 -17.45
C LEU A 85 21.96 -9.15 -16.47
N PRO A 86 21.64 -10.47 -16.48
CA PRO A 86 22.35 -11.46 -15.67
C PRO A 86 23.87 -11.49 -15.92
N SER A 87 24.32 -11.39 -17.17
CA SER A 87 25.73 -11.37 -17.56
C SER A 87 26.43 -10.09 -17.10
N LEU A 88 25.77 -8.94 -17.24
CA LEU A 88 26.23 -7.65 -16.69
C LEU A 88 26.44 -7.76 -15.17
N LEU A 89 25.42 -8.26 -14.45
CA LEU A 89 25.50 -8.44 -13.00
C LEU A 89 26.57 -9.45 -12.59
N ALA A 90 26.74 -10.55 -13.34
CA ALA A 90 27.76 -11.55 -13.09
C ALA A 90 29.18 -10.99 -13.28
N PHE A 91 29.39 -10.13 -14.29
CA PHE A 91 30.67 -9.44 -14.51
C PHE A 91 31.01 -8.52 -13.34
N TYR A 92 30.09 -7.64 -12.94
CA TYR A 92 30.31 -6.70 -11.84
C TYR A 92 30.27 -7.33 -10.43
N LYS A 93 30.10 -8.65 -10.28
CA LYS A 93 30.46 -9.35 -9.03
C LYS A 93 31.95 -9.27 -8.72
N LEU A 94 32.80 -9.29 -9.76
CA LEU A 94 34.26 -9.32 -9.61
C LEU A 94 34.94 -8.05 -10.12
N HIS A 95 34.23 -7.21 -10.88
CA HIS A 95 34.71 -5.93 -11.39
C HIS A 95 34.10 -4.78 -10.59
N TYR A 96 34.93 -3.80 -10.26
CA TYR A 96 34.53 -2.62 -9.49
C TYR A 96 33.81 -1.63 -10.42
N LEU A 97 32.74 -1.02 -9.93
CA LEU A 97 32.00 0.02 -10.66
C LEU A 97 32.56 1.42 -10.36
N ASP A 98 32.82 1.69 -9.08
CA ASP A 98 33.52 2.88 -8.59
C ASP A 98 34.44 2.46 -7.43
N THR A 99 33.89 2.30 -6.22
CA THR A 99 34.65 1.85 -5.03
C THR A 99 34.39 0.40 -4.64
N THR A 100 33.27 -0.20 -5.07
CA THR A 100 32.89 -1.57 -4.70
C THR A 100 32.40 -2.42 -5.89
N PRO A 101 32.54 -3.76 -5.81
CA PRO A 101 31.85 -4.70 -6.69
C PRO A 101 30.45 -5.05 -6.14
N LEU A 102 29.62 -5.70 -6.94
CA LEU A 102 28.29 -6.16 -6.54
C LEU A 102 28.38 -7.37 -5.59
N LEU A 103 27.91 -7.18 -4.35
CA LEU A 103 27.92 -8.20 -3.31
C LEU A 103 26.56 -8.88 -3.12
N LYS A 104 25.49 -8.09 -2.99
CA LYS A 104 24.11 -8.57 -2.75
C LYS A 104 23.05 -7.60 -3.29
N PRO A 105 21.85 -8.08 -3.68
CA PRO A 105 20.72 -7.20 -3.94
C PRO A 105 20.23 -6.54 -2.64
N ALA A 106 19.67 -5.34 -2.77
CA ALA A 106 18.95 -4.67 -1.71
C ALA A 106 17.68 -5.45 -1.35
N VAL A 107 17.30 -5.42 -0.07
CA VAL A 107 16.03 -6.00 0.35
C VAL A 107 14.90 -5.07 -0.10
N LYS A 108 13.93 -5.61 -0.85
CA LYS A 108 12.72 -4.86 -1.20
C LYS A 108 12.01 -4.42 0.08
N PRO A 109 11.59 -3.15 0.21
CA PRO A 109 10.87 -2.70 1.39
C PRO A 109 9.49 -3.35 1.40
N ILE A 110 9.36 -4.45 2.15
CA ILE A 110 8.10 -5.19 2.28
C ILE A 110 7.19 -4.37 3.19
N GLU A 111 6.38 -3.49 2.63
CA GLU A 111 5.37 -2.78 3.43
C GLU A 111 4.32 -3.78 3.91
N LYS A 112 4.30 -4.01 5.21
CA LYS A 112 3.33 -4.89 5.87
C LYS A 112 2.22 -4.05 6.45
N VAL A 113 1.01 -4.60 6.38
CA VAL A 113 -0.16 -4.05 7.05
C VAL A 113 -0.81 -5.11 7.92
N VAL A 114 -1.49 -4.69 8.98
CA VAL A 114 -2.34 -5.54 9.82
C VAL A 114 -3.79 -5.21 9.55
N ALA A 115 -4.61 -6.24 9.38
CA ALA A 115 -6.05 -6.11 9.21
C ALA A 115 -6.74 -5.65 10.50
N LYS A 116 -7.53 -4.58 10.42
CA LYS A 116 -8.36 -4.03 11.51
C LYS A 116 -9.71 -4.72 11.64
N TYR A 117 -10.21 -5.26 10.54
CA TYR A 117 -11.53 -5.89 10.41
C TYR A 117 -11.43 -7.13 9.52
N ASP A 118 -12.44 -7.98 9.55
CA ASP A 118 -12.56 -9.11 8.63
C ASP A 118 -13.03 -8.60 7.25
N PHE A 119 -12.50 -9.21 6.19
CA PHE A 119 -12.91 -8.98 4.81
C PHE A 119 -13.07 -10.34 4.12
N VAL A 120 -14.28 -10.61 3.62
CA VAL A 120 -14.65 -11.91 3.03
C VAL A 120 -14.33 -11.97 1.52
N GLY A 121 -14.12 -10.81 0.89
CA GLY A 121 -14.17 -10.65 -0.56
C GLY A 121 -15.62 -10.69 -1.07
N ASN A 122 -15.91 -9.90 -2.10
CA ASN A 122 -17.13 -10.02 -2.91
C ASN A 122 -16.78 -10.46 -4.34
N ASP A 123 -15.62 -10.05 -4.85
CA ASP A 123 -15.16 -10.30 -6.22
C ASP A 123 -14.07 -11.38 -6.26
N GLN A 124 -13.80 -11.91 -7.45
CA GLN A 124 -12.86 -13.03 -7.65
C GLN A 124 -11.39 -12.63 -7.44
N ASP A 125 -11.11 -11.34 -7.63
CA ASP A 125 -9.77 -10.74 -7.49
C ASP A 125 -9.52 -10.18 -6.07
N ASP A 126 -10.52 -10.22 -5.18
CA ASP A 126 -10.37 -9.84 -3.77
C ASP A 126 -9.50 -10.84 -3.01
N LEU A 127 -8.71 -10.35 -2.05
CA LEU A 127 -7.99 -11.19 -1.09
C LEU A 127 -8.73 -11.20 0.25
N PRO A 128 -9.41 -12.31 0.64
CA PRO A 128 -10.04 -12.40 1.95
C PRO A 128 -9.02 -12.45 3.09
N PHE A 129 -9.34 -11.80 4.20
CA PHE A 129 -8.50 -11.76 5.42
C PHE A 129 -9.34 -11.56 6.68
N ARG A 130 -8.75 -11.87 7.85
CA ARG A 130 -9.35 -11.66 9.17
C ARG A 130 -8.65 -10.57 9.94
N LYS A 131 -9.35 -9.96 10.89
CA LYS A 131 -8.79 -9.00 11.85
C LYS A 131 -7.59 -9.60 12.57
N GLY A 132 -6.46 -8.92 12.50
CA GLY A 132 -5.17 -9.36 13.04
C GLY A 132 -4.23 -10.00 12.01
N ASP A 133 -4.72 -10.37 10.83
CA ASP A 133 -3.87 -10.93 9.78
C ASP A 133 -2.84 -9.90 9.29
N ILE A 134 -1.61 -10.35 9.09
CA ILE A 134 -0.53 -9.55 8.52
C ILE A 134 -0.47 -9.82 7.01
N LEU A 135 -0.69 -8.76 6.24
CA LEU A 135 -0.69 -8.79 4.78
C LEU A 135 0.53 -8.02 4.27
N THR A 136 1.11 -8.50 3.18
CA THR A 136 2.22 -7.84 2.48
C THR A 136 1.66 -7.04 1.32
N ILE A 137 1.85 -5.72 1.30
CA ILE A 137 1.46 -4.89 0.16
C ILE A 137 2.42 -5.16 -1.00
N LEU A 138 1.86 -5.35 -2.20
CA LEU A 138 2.60 -5.55 -3.44
C LEU A 138 2.50 -4.34 -4.37
N VAL A 139 1.31 -3.74 -4.48
CA VAL A 139 1.02 -2.61 -5.38
C VAL A 139 0.12 -1.59 -4.68
N LYS A 140 0.36 -0.31 -4.95
CA LYS A 140 -0.39 0.87 -4.45
C LYS A 140 -0.71 1.83 -5.59
N ASP A 141 -1.31 1.27 -6.63
CA ASP A 141 -1.81 1.96 -7.81
C ASP A 141 -3.07 2.80 -7.51
N GLU A 142 -3.95 2.33 -6.62
CA GLU A 142 -5.16 3.07 -6.22
C GLU A 142 -5.11 3.63 -4.79
N GLU A 143 -5.92 4.66 -4.54
CA GLU A 143 -6.03 5.31 -3.22
C GLU A 143 -6.84 4.48 -2.20
N GLN A 144 -7.76 3.63 -2.67
CA GLN A 144 -8.75 2.94 -1.83
C GLN A 144 -8.62 1.42 -1.82
N TRP A 145 -7.94 0.85 -2.81
CA TRP A 145 -7.66 -0.58 -2.92
C TRP A 145 -6.17 -0.79 -3.22
N TRP A 146 -5.53 -1.73 -2.53
CA TRP A 146 -4.14 -2.11 -2.77
C TRP A 146 -4.06 -3.59 -3.11
N THR A 147 -3.18 -3.98 -4.03
CA THR A 147 -2.88 -5.40 -4.23
C THR A 147 -1.98 -5.86 -3.09
N ALA A 148 -2.39 -6.90 -2.37
CA ALA A 148 -1.63 -7.48 -1.27
C ALA A 148 -1.46 -9.00 -1.42
N LYS A 149 -0.67 -9.58 -0.52
CA LYS A 149 -0.41 -11.03 -0.40
C LYS A 149 -0.52 -11.47 1.05
N ASN A 150 -1.27 -12.54 1.32
CA ASN A 150 -1.39 -13.12 2.66
C ASN A 150 -0.23 -14.09 2.96
N ILE A 151 -0.15 -14.59 4.21
CA ILE A 151 0.89 -15.53 4.64
C ILE A 151 0.84 -16.88 3.91
N MET A 152 -0.33 -17.27 3.38
CA MET A 152 -0.51 -18.49 2.57
C MET A 152 -0.05 -18.30 1.12
N GLY A 153 0.33 -17.07 0.75
CA GLY A 153 0.82 -16.72 -0.58
C GLY A 153 -0.27 -16.40 -1.60
N GLN A 154 -1.54 -16.34 -1.19
CA GLN A 154 -2.64 -15.87 -2.03
C GLN A 154 -2.50 -14.35 -2.22
N MET A 155 -2.80 -13.88 -3.42
CA MET A 155 -2.72 -12.47 -3.83
C MET A 155 -4.08 -11.97 -4.27
N GLY A 156 -4.35 -10.69 -4.07
CA GLY A 156 -5.58 -10.03 -4.50
C GLY A 156 -5.74 -8.63 -3.90
N SER A 157 -6.83 -7.98 -4.25
CA SER A 157 -7.17 -6.62 -3.83
C SER A 157 -7.66 -6.58 -2.38
N ILE A 158 -7.21 -5.55 -1.65
CA ILE A 158 -7.64 -5.29 -0.27
C ILE A 158 -8.06 -3.82 -0.08
N PRO A 159 -9.16 -3.54 0.65
CA PRO A 159 -9.58 -2.17 0.89
C PRO A 159 -8.66 -1.50 1.94
N VAL A 160 -8.03 -0.39 1.54
CA VAL A 160 -7.16 0.46 2.39
C VAL A 160 -7.77 0.81 3.77
N PRO A 161 -9.06 1.19 3.90
CA PRO A 161 -9.63 1.50 5.22
C PRO A 161 -9.70 0.31 6.19
N TYR A 162 -9.55 -0.93 5.71
CA TYR A 162 -9.61 -2.15 6.53
C TYR A 162 -8.25 -2.52 7.15
N VAL A 163 -7.17 -1.82 6.80
CA VAL A 163 -5.81 -2.17 7.23
C VAL A 163 -5.09 -1.00 7.94
N GLN A 164 -3.99 -1.32 8.62
CA GLN A 164 -3.07 -0.36 9.25
C GLN A 164 -1.64 -0.71 8.87
N LYS A 165 -0.75 0.27 8.68
CA LYS A 165 0.70 0.00 8.60
C LYS A 165 1.15 -0.81 9.84
N TYR A 166 1.94 -1.85 9.59
CA TYR A 166 2.48 -2.72 10.63
C TYR A 166 3.96 -2.40 10.84
N ASP A 167 4.23 -1.51 11.79
CA ASP A 167 5.59 -1.00 12.08
C ASP A 167 6.44 -1.98 12.93
N GLY A 168 6.14 -3.28 12.87
CA GLY A 168 6.91 -4.34 13.53
C GLY A 168 6.60 -4.59 15.01
N ASN A 169 5.93 -3.67 15.71
CA ASN A 169 5.46 -3.91 17.07
C ASN A 169 4.29 -4.91 17.08
N PRO A 170 4.34 -5.98 17.92
CA PRO A 170 3.17 -6.83 18.11
C PRO A 170 2.02 -5.99 18.69
N PRO A 171 0.76 -6.27 18.32
CA PRO A 171 -0.38 -5.55 18.89
C PRO A 171 -0.44 -5.83 20.39
N LEU A 172 -0.06 -4.82 21.19
CA LEU A 172 -0.25 -4.86 22.63
C LEU A 172 -1.74 -5.13 22.91
N PRO A 173 -2.08 -6.08 23.81
CA PRO A 173 -3.47 -6.33 24.15
C PRO A 173 -4.09 -5.01 24.65
N MET A 174 -5.16 -4.58 23.98
CA MET A 174 -5.84 -3.32 24.29
C MET A 174 -6.29 -3.34 25.74
N LYS A 175 -5.61 -2.56 26.58
CA LYS A 175 -6.11 -2.24 27.92
C LYS A 175 -7.15 -1.14 27.76
N ASP A 176 -8.39 -1.44 28.15
CA ASP A 176 -9.34 -0.40 28.55
C ASP A 176 -8.69 0.49 29.59
N ASN A 177 -8.72 1.81 29.38
CA ASN A 177 -8.97 2.76 30.45
C ASN A 177 -9.27 4.16 29.94
N ASN A 178 -10.35 4.74 30.46
CA ASN A 178 -10.60 6.17 30.43
C ASN A 178 -9.51 6.90 31.23
N GLN A 179 -8.78 7.84 30.62
CA GLN A 179 -8.52 9.20 31.12
C GLN A 179 -7.59 10.00 30.19
N ILE A 180 -7.90 11.30 30.07
CA ILE A 180 -7.18 12.38 29.34
C ILE A 180 -6.76 13.37 30.44
N PRO A 181 -5.52 13.94 30.49
CA PRO A 181 -5.14 15.01 29.55
C PRO A 181 -3.65 15.20 29.19
N GLY A 182 -3.40 15.85 28.03
CA GLY A 182 -2.08 16.43 27.67
C GLY A 182 -1.83 16.64 26.17
N SER A 183 -2.12 17.85 25.66
CA SER A 183 -1.69 18.42 24.35
C SER A 183 -0.24 18.08 23.93
N ASN A 184 0.17 17.94 22.66
CA ASN A 184 -0.38 18.26 21.33
C ASN A 184 0.21 17.24 20.29
N ASN A 185 -0.11 17.16 18.99
CA ASN A 185 -0.93 18.00 18.09
C ASN A 185 -1.59 17.13 16.96
N GLU A 186 -2.07 17.77 15.87
CA GLU A 186 -2.38 17.21 14.53
C GLU A 186 -2.86 15.73 14.42
N SER A 187 -4.19 15.52 14.49
CA SER A 187 -4.96 14.49 13.73
C SER A 187 -6.42 14.39 14.20
N THR A 188 -7.09 15.52 14.40
CA THR A 188 -8.34 15.62 15.17
C THR A 188 -9.66 15.37 14.43
N LEU A 189 -9.65 15.05 13.12
CA LEU A 189 -10.88 14.98 12.31
C LEU A 189 -11.39 13.57 11.91
N ARG A 190 -10.72 12.47 12.29
CA ARG A 190 -11.16 11.10 11.90
C ARG A 190 -11.38 10.11 13.05
N ARG A 191 -11.48 10.61 14.30
CA ARG A 191 -11.59 9.76 15.50
C ARG A 191 -13.00 9.69 16.11
N SER A 192 -13.94 10.51 15.63
CA SER A 192 -15.30 10.67 16.19
C SER A 192 -16.35 9.72 15.62
N SER A 193 -16.06 8.90 14.61
CA SER A 193 -17.08 8.11 13.89
C SER A 193 -17.47 6.78 14.55
N LEU A 194 -16.75 6.29 15.56
CA LEU A 194 -17.02 5.01 16.24
C LEU A 194 -17.56 5.15 17.68
N GLN A 195 -17.79 6.38 18.14
CA GLN A 195 -18.28 6.69 19.50
C GLN A 195 -19.53 7.59 19.52
N LYS A 196 -20.19 7.82 18.38
CA LYS A 196 -21.45 8.59 18.34
C LYS A 196 -22.58 7.79 18.99
N LYS A 197 -23.37 8.47 19.84
CA LYS A 197 -24.61 7.90 20.39
C LYS A 197 -25.59 7.66 19.24
N LEU A 198 -26.04 6.42 19.11
CA LEU A 198 -27.10 6.05 18.17
C LEU A 198 -28.48 6.40 18.77
N PRO A 199 -29.48 6.75 17.94
CA PRO A 199 -29.42 6.88 16.49
C PRO A 199 -28.71 8.16 16.04
N ALA A 200 -27.94 8.09 14.95
CA ALA A 200 -27.19 9.22 14.40
C ALA A 200 -27.38 9.32 12.88
N LEU A 201 -27.37 10.54 12.33
CA LEU A 201 -27.57 10.78 10.90
C LEU A 201 -26.25 10.64 10.13
N ALA A 202 -26.27 9.92 9.01
CA ALA A 202 -25.14 9.76 8.12
C ALA A 202 -25.55 9.99 6.66
N ARG A 203 -24.78 10.83 5.96
CA ARG A 203 -24.95 11.13 4.55
C ARG A 203 -24.32 10.03 3.71
N VAL A 204 -25.03 9.54 2.70
CA VAL A 204 -24.50 8.64 1.68
C VAL A 204 -23.52 9.40 0.79
N LYS A 205 -22.32 8.83 0.67
CA LYS A 205 -21.27 9.29 -0.26
C LYS A 205 -20.98 8.30 -1.39
N GLN A 206 -21.60 7.12 -1.37
CA GLN A 206 -21.42 6.07 -2.38
C GLN A 206 -22.76 5.41 -2.71
N VAL A 207 -23.14 5.41 -3.99
CA VAL A 207 -24.36 4.73 -4.47
C VAL A 207 -24.26 3.24 -4.21
N ARG A 208 -25.35 2.62 -3.76
CA ARG A 208 -25.53 1.16 -3.70
C ARG A 208 -26.93 0.81 -4.16
N VAL A 209 -27.03 0.01 -5.20
CA VAL A 209 -28.29 -0.62 -5.62
C VAL A 209 -28.32 -2.03 -5.02
N PRO A 210 -29.36 -2.41 -4.24
CA PRO A 210 -29.51 -3.78 -3.75
C PRO A 210 -29.64 -4.75 -4.92
N ASN A 211 -28.97 -5.90 -4.83
CA ASN A 211 -29.14 -6.97 -5.81
C ASN A 211 -30.56 -7.56 -5.68
N ALA A 212 -31.16 -8.04 -6.77
CA ALA A 212 -32.58 -8.42 -6.82
C ALA A 212 -32.99 -9.54 -5.84
N TYR A 213 -32.03 -10.29 -5.31
CA TYR A 213 -32.21 -11.35 -4.32
C TYR A 213 -32.04 -10.89 -2.86
N ASP A 214 -31.48 -9.71 -2.63
CA ASP A 214 -31.22 -9.16 -1.30
C ASP A 214 -32.37 -8.25 -0.86
N LYS A 215 -33.29 -8.83 -0.07
CA LYS A 215 -34.46 -8.12 0.48
C LYS A 215 -34.14 -7.27 1.73
N THR A 216 -32.89 -7.28 2.22
CA THR A 216 -32.49 -6.63 3.48
C THR A 216 -31.42 -5.55 3.30
N ALA A 217 -30.76 -5.46 2.14
CA ALA A 217 -29.90 -4.34 1.78
C ALA A 217 -30.71 -3.09 1.43
N LEU A 218 -30.22 -1.96 1.93
CA LEU A 218 -30.83 -0.65 1.72
C LEU A 218 -30.26 0.00 0.44
N LYS A 219 -31.12 0.61 -0.39
CA LYS A 219 -30.69 1.38 -1.57
C LYS A 219 -30.16 2.74 -1.13
N LEU A 220 -28.93 3.05 -1.51
CA LEU A 220 -28.22 4.29 -1.17
C LEU A 220 -28.03 5.12 -2.45
N GLU A 221 -28.43 6.40 -2.46
CA GLU A 221 -28.08 7.36 -3.51
C GLU A 221 -27.23 8.50 -2.91
N ILE A 222 -26.28 9.04 -3.67
CA ILE A 222 -25.34 10.04 -3.14
C ILE A 222 -26.11 11.30 -2.72
N GLY A 223 -25.92 11.72 -1.47
CA GLY A 223 -26.63 12.84 -0.85
C GLY A 223 -27.75 12.43 0.10
N ASP A 224 -28.23 11.18 0.05
CA ASP A 224 -29.27 10.67 0.97
C ASP A 224 -28.81 10.76 2.43
N ILE A 225 -29.74 11.07 3.36
CA ILE A 225 -29.48 11.12 4.80
C ILE A 225 -30.11 9.92 5.49
N ILE A 226 -29.28 9.02 5.98
CA ILE A 226 -29.66 7.76 6.63
C ILE A 226 -29.58 7.93 8.14
N LYS A 227 -30.61 7.50 8.85
CA LYS A 227 -30.60 7.38 10.31
C LYS A 227 -29.97 6.04 10.69
N VAL A 228 -28.68 6.04 11.02
CA VAL A 228 -27.98 4.87 11.52
C VAL A 228 -28.56 4.50 12.88
N THR A 229 -29.10 3.28 13.00
CA THR A 229 -29.75 2.79 14.22
C THR A 229 -28.86 1.81 15.00
N LYS A 230 -27.99 1.06 14.31
CA LYS A 230 -27.12 0.05 14.93
C LYS A 230 -25.82 -0.13 14.15
N THR A 231 -24.70 -0.19 14.85
CA THR A 231 -23.36 -0.38 14.27
C THR A 231 -22.81 -1.76 14.65
N ASN A 232 -22.78 -2.71 13.73
CA ASN A 232 -22.15 -4.01 14.01
C ASN A 232 -20.64 -3.96 13.79
N ILE A 233 -19.89 -4.70 14.61
CA ILE A 233 -18.41 -4.73 14.61
C ILE A 233 -17.78 -5.34 13.34
N ASN A 234 -18.60 -5.99 12.49
CA ASN A 234 -18.22 -6.56 11.20
C ASN A 234 -18.26 -5.53 10.04
N GLY A 235 -18.53 -4.26 10.33
CA GLY A 235 -18.58 -3.19 9.32
C GLY A 235 -19.91 -3.07 8.55
N GLN A 236 -20.89 -3.96 8.77
CA GLN A 236 -22.26 -3.73 8.30
C GLN A 236 -23.06 -2.99 9.36
N TRP A 237 -23.47 -1.76 9.05
CA TRP A 237 -24.35 -0.97 9.88
C TRP A 237 -25.79 -1.13 9.43
N GLU A 238 -26.72 -0.95 10.36
CA GLU A 238 -28.16 -0.89 10.11
C GLU A 238 -28.63 0.54 10.26
N GLY A 239 -29.59 0.92 9.44
CA GLY A 239 -30.23 2.22 9.51
C GLY A 239 -31.49 2.30 8.68
N GLU A 240 -32.10 3.47 8.74
CA GLU A 240 -33.39 3.79 8.16
C GLU A 240 -33.24 4.94 7.17
N LEU A 241 -33.76 4.77 5.95
CA LEU A 241 -33.83 5.77 4.90
C LEU A 241 -35.21 5.72 4.25
N ASN A 242 -35.89 6.86 4.14
CA ASN A 242 -37.19 6.97 3.47
C ASN A 242 -38.21 5.91 3.94
N GLY A 243 -38.24 5.61 5.25
CA GLY A 243 -39.11 4.61 5.88
C GLY A 243 -38.75 3.14 5.61
N LYS A 244 -37.60 2.86 4.96
CA LYS A 244 -37.06 1.51 4.78
C LYS A 244 -35.88 1.30 5.71
N THR A 245 -35.89 0.21 6.47
CA THR A 245 -34.75 -0.25 7.27
C THR A 245 -33.95 -1.29 6.51
N GLY A 246 -32.63 -1.28 6.69
CA GLY A 246 -31.76 -2.29 6.06
C GLY A 246 -30.29 -2.12 6.41
N HIS A 247 -29.48 -3.04 5.90
CA HIS A 247 -28.04 -3.08 6.14
C HIS A 247 -27.27 -2.34 5.03
N PHE A 248 -26.19 -1.64 5.42
CA PHE A 248 -25.24 -1.02 4.50
C PHE A 248 -23.80 -1.04 5.10
N PRO A 249 -22.75 -1.08 4.27
CA PRO A 249 -21.38 -0.97 4.76
C PRO A 249 -21.09 0.44 5.28
N PHE A 250 -20.39 0.55 6.41
CA PHE A 250 -20.00 1.85 6.99
C PHE A 250 -19.19 2.72 6.01
N THR A 251 -18.49 2.10 5.05
CA THR A 251 -17.68 2.78 4.03
C THR A 251 -18.50 3.66 3.09
N HIS A 252 -19.80 3.38 2.90
CA HIS A 252 -20.65 4.08 1.93
C HIS A 252 -21.27 5.38 2.48
N VAL A 253 -21.11 5.62 3.79
CA VAL A 253 -21.74 6.74 4.50
C VAL A 253 -20.72 7.56 5.29
N GLU A 254 -21.12 8.75 5.72
CA GLU A 254 -20.36 9.68 6.54
C GLU A 254 -21.30 10.34 7.55
N PHE A 255 -21.00 10.25 8.86
CA PHE A 255 -21.85 10.86 9.89
C PHE A 255 -21.89 12.38 9.75
N VAL A 256 -23.09 12.94 9.66
CA VAL A 256 -23.34 14.39 9.69
C VAL A 256 -23.52 14.80 11.14
N ASP A 257 -22.59 15.59 11.69
CA ASP A 257 -22.81 16.24 12.97
C ASP A 257 -23.86 17.34 12.82
N SER A 258 -24.91 17.26 13.63
CA SER A 258 -26.04 18.19 13.60
C SER A 258 -25.73 19.45 14.42
N GLU A 259 -24.69 20.18 14.00
CA GLU A 259 -24.31 21.49 14.56
C GLU A 259 -24.05 22.49 13.43
N MET A 260 -25.11 23.06 12.85
CA MET A 260 -25.15 24.44 12.28
C MET A 260 -26.53 24.79 11.70
N ASN A 261 -27.32 25.54 12.47
CA ASN A 261 -28.11 26.73 12.09
C ASN A 261 -29.47 26.85 12.82
N ASP A 262 -29.41 27.22 14.10
CA ASP A 262 -30.26 28.31 14.60
C ASP A 262 -29.54 29.63 14.25
N CYS A 263 -30.01 30.35 13.22
CA CYS A 263 -29.70 31.77 12.95
C CYS A 263 -30.32 32.26 11.61
N ILE A 264 -31.65 32.29 11.50
CA ILE A 264 -32.35 33.33 10.70
C ILE A 264 -33.60 33.75 11.47
N SER A 265 -33.46 34.79 12.29
CA SER A 265 -34.56 35.57 12.87
C SER A 265 -34.25 37.05 12.65
N ASP A 266 -35.29 37.79 12.28
CA ASP A 266 -35.38 39.25 12.15
C ASP A 266 -34.51 39.97 11.10
N SER A 267 -35.21 40.58 10.15
CA SER A 267 -34.85 41.80 9.41
C SER A 267 -36.15 42.56 9.12
#